data_AF-A0AAW4V563-F1
#
_entry.id   AF-A0AAW4V563-F1
#
_cell.length_a   1.000
_cell.length_b   1.000
_cell.length_c   1.000
_cell.angle_alpha   90.00
_cell.angle_beta   90.00
_cell.angle_gamma   90.00
#
_symmetry.space_group_name_H-M   'P 1'
#
loop_
_entity.id
_entity.type
_entity.pdbx_description
1 polymer ?
#
loop_
_entity_poly.entity_id
_entity_poly.type
_entity_poly.pdbx_seq_one_letter_code
_entity_poly.pdbx_strand_id
1 'polypeptide(L)'
;MALIVYNRENSRPQEVTYKGKRTINLDSRGTVYLSKTMSIELGILGGGRVNFAHDDETGDWYICRADDSEGFIVWKDKRCARFS
;
A
#
# COMPACT_ATOMS: atom_id res chain seq x y z
N MET A 1 -8.48 24.44 -0.59
CA MET A 1 -7.47 23.38 -0.81
C MET A 1 -6.70 23.22 0.50
N ALA A 2 -6.81 22.08 1.19
CA ALA A 2 -6.11 21.89 2.46
C ALA A 2 -4.79 21.17 2.20
N LEU A 3 -3.67 21.83 2.51
CA LEU A 3 -2.35 21.21 2.52
C LEU A 3 -2.22 20.39 3.81
N ILE A 4 -2.24 19.07 3.71
CA ILE A 4 -1.99 18.16 4.84
C ILE A 4 -0.50 17.80 4.82
N VAL A 5 0.26 18.37 5.75
CA VAL A 5 1.68 18.06 5.92
C VAL A 5 1.80 16.73 6.68
N TYR A 6 2.15 15.66 5.97
CA TYR A 6 2.33 14.32 6.56
C TYR A 6 3.67 14.23 7.30
N ASN A 7 3.60 13.96 8.61
CA ASN A 7 4.76 13.69 9.46
C ASN A 7 5.34 12.29 9.13
N ARG A 8 6.64 12.24 8.81
CA ARG A 8 7.42 11.01 8.54
C ARG A 8 7.42 10.02 9.70
N GLU A 9 7.15 10.44 10.93
CA GLU A 9 7.01 9.54 12.08
C GLU A 9 5.66 8.81 12.12
N ASN A 10 4.60 9.42 11.57
CA ASN A 10 3.27 8.81 11.40
C ASN A 10 3.19 7.81 10.25
N SER A 11 4.23 7.70 9.41
CA SER A 11 4.33 6.65 8.40
C SER A 11 4.76 5.29 8.99
N ARG A 12 5.00 5.22 10.30
CA ARG A 12 5.25 3.95 11.01
C ARG A 12 3.92 3.27 11.34
N PRO A 13 3.74 1.99 11.01
CA PRO A 13 2.48 1.32 11.27
C PRO A 13 2.38 0.90 12.75
N GLN A 14 1.77 1.75 13.57
CA GLN A 14 1.01 1.30 14.72
C GLN A 14 -0.46 1.44 14.33
N GLU A 15 -1.12 0.30 14.10
CA GLU A 15 -2.57 0.14 13.83
C GLU A 15 -3.27 1.38 13.27
N VAL A 16 -3.02 1.70 11.99
CA VAL A 16 -3.53 2.93 11.40
C VAL A 16 -4.94 2.70 10.84
N THR A 17 -5.90 2.51 11.73
CA THR A 17 -7.32 2.63 11.41
C THR A 17 -7.72 4.11 11.44
N TYR A 18 -8.02 4.70 10.28
CA TYR A 18 -8.62 6.04 10.19
C TYR A 18 -10.13 5.89 10.11
N LYS A 19 -10.87 6.45 11.07
CA LYS A 19 -12.33 6.31 11.17
C LYS A 19 -12.81 4.85 11.09
N GLY A 20 -12.07 3.93 11.74
CA GLY A 20 -12.36 2.50 11.72
C GLY A 20 -11.95 1.76 10.44
N LYS A 21 -11.39 2.45 9.44
CA LYS A 21 -10.92 1.84 8.18
C LYS A 21 -9.40 1.70 8.18
N ARG A 22 -8.89 0.54 7.80
CA ARG A 22 -7.46 0.32 7.58
C ARG A 22 -6.96 1.26 6.47
N THR A 23 -5.80 1.87 6.66
CA THR A 23 -5.24 2.85 5.71
C THR A 23 -3.98 2.35 5.02
N ILE A 24 -3.80 2.80 3.78
CA ILE A 24 -2.59 2.62 2.97
C ILE A 24 -1.99 4.00 2.78
N ASN A 25 -0.68 4.13 2.98
CA ASN A 25 0.02 5.41 2.82
C ASN A 25 0.63 5.51 1.43
N LEU A 26 0.54 6.68 0.82
CA LEU A 26 1.18 7.03 -0.44
C LEU A 26 2.03 8.29 -0.24
N ASP A 27 3.27 8.29 -0.73
CA ASP A 27 4.09 9.51 -0.76
C ASP A 27 3.87 10.35 -2.03
N SER A 28 4.44 11.56 -2.05
CA SER A 28 4.30 12.49 -3.18
C SER A 28 4.92 12.00 -4.49
N ARG A 29 5.69 10.92 -4.46
CA ARG A 29 6.30 10.28 -5.64
C ARG A 29 5.48 9.09 -6.14
N GLY A 30 4.34 8.80 -5.50
CA GLY A 30 3.50 7.66 -5.84
C GLY A 30 3.92 6.35 -5.17
N THR A 31 4.86 6.37 -4.22
CA THR A 31 5.25 5.14 -3.52
C THR A 31 4.19 4.77 -2.51
N VAL A 32 3.69 3.56 -2.63
CA VAL A 32 2.71 2.98 -1.72
C VAL A 32 3.43 2.22 -0.60
N TYR A 33 2.99 2.38 0.64
CA TYR A 33 3.51 1.69 1.81
C TYR A 33 2.40 0.90 2.51
N LEU A 34 2.64 -0.40 2.68
CA LEU A 34 1.81 -1.31 3.47
C LEU A 34 2.49 -1.58 4.81
N SER A 35 1.71 -1.62 5.89
CA SER A 35 2.21 -2.09 7.18
C SER A 35 2.72 -3.53 7.08
N LYS A 36 3.67 -3.91 7.94
CA LYS A 36 4.15 -5.30 7.99
C LYS A 36 3.00 -6.29 8.18
N THR A 37 2.09 -6.02 9.11
CA THR A 37 0.92 -6.88 9.38
C THR A 37 0.05 -7.03 8.13
N MET A 38 -0.31 -5.94 7.47
CA MET A 38 -1.17 -5.98 6.29
C MET A 38 -0.48 -6.63 5.09
N SER A 39 0.83 -6.42 4.92
CA SER A 39 1.60 -7.10 3.87
C SER A 39 1.60 -8.63 4.05
N ILE A 40 1.64 -9.10 5.31
CA ILE A 40 1.56 -10.53 5.64
C ILE A 40 0.16 -11.06 5.41
N GLU A 41 -0.87 -10.37 5.92
CA GLU A 41 -2.28 -10.77 5.76
C GLU A 41 -2.71 -10.87 4.29
N LEU A 42 -2.25 -9.94 3.45
CA LEU A 42 -2.53 -9.93 2.01
C LEU A 42 -1.59 -10.83 1.19
N GLY A 43 -0.58 -11.45 1.81
CA GLY A 43 0.43 -12.25 1.12
C GLY A 43 1.29 -11.45 0.12
N ILE A 44 1.42 -10.13 0.33
CA ILE A 44 2.20 -9.21 -0.49
C ILE A 44 3.61 -9.13 0.10
N LEU A 45 4.48 -10.03 -0.33
CA LEU A 45 5.83 -10.18 0.20
C LEU A 45 6.87 -9.61 -0.77
N GLY A 46 8.03 -9.23 -0.22
CA GLY A 46 9.13 -8.71 -1.03
C GLY A 46 9.58 -9.69 -2.10
N GLY A 47 9.83 -9.17 -3.30
CA GLY A 47 10.15 -9.97 -4.50
C GLY A 47 8.91 -10.38 -5.31
N GLY A 48 7.71 -10.27 -4.75
CA GLY A 48 6.46 -10.44 -5.51
C GLY A 48 6.10 -9.19 -6.31
N ARG A 49 4.99 -9.28 -7.04
CA ARG A 49 4.39 -8.18 -7.80
C ARG A 49 2.95 -7.93 -7.42
N VAL A 50 2.52 -6.68 -7.57
CA VAL A 50 1.13 -6.26 -7.34
C VAL A 50 0.62 -5.32 -8.43
N ASN A 51 -0.67 -5.36 -8.66
CA ASN A 51 -1.40 -4.44 -9.54
C ASN A 51 -2.54 -3.75 -8.79
N PHE A 52 -2.95 -2.60 -9.33
CA PHE A 52 -4.20 -1.95 -9.00
C PHE A 52 -5.24 -2.28 -10.05
N ALA A 53 -6.45 -2.62 -9.61
CA ALA A 53 -7.60 -2.80 -10.47
C ALA A 53 -8.70 -1.82 -10.02
N HIS A 54 -9.29 -1.13 -10.99
CA HIS A 54 -10.49 -0.32 -10.79
C HIS A 54 -11.69 -1.11 -11.32
N ASP A 55 -12.74 -1.23 -10.51
CA ASP A 55 -14.02 -1.77 -10.95
C ASP A 55 -14.92 -0.61 -11.38
N ASP A 56 -15.21 -0.53 -12.67
CA ASP A 56 -16.02 0.54 -13.25
C ASP A 56 -17.51 0.46 -12.85
N GLU A 57 -17.99 -0.69 -12.38
CA GLU A 57 -19.39 -0.87 -11.96
C GLU A 57 -19.60 -0.37 -10.53
N THR A 58 -18.71 -0.74 -9.62
CA THR A 58 -18.80 -0.35 -8.20
C THR A 58 -18.07 0.96 -7.89
N GLY A 59 -17.10 1.34 -8.71
CA GLY A 59 -16.15 2.44 -8.46
C GLY A 59 -15.06 2.08 -7.44
N ASP A 60 -14.97 0.81 -7.04
CA ASP A 60 -14.00 0.36 -6.04
C ASP A 60 -12.62 0.12 -6.65
N TRP A 61 -11.60 0.28 -5.81
CA TRP A 61 -10.20 -0.01 -6.15
C TRP A 61 -9.70 -1.22 -5.36
N TYR A 62 -9.01 -2.11 -6.06
CA TYR A 62 -8.45 -3.34 -5.50
C TYR A 62 -6.94 -3.37 -5.69
N ILE A 63 -6.27 -4.04 -4.75
CA ILE A 63 -4.87 -4.45 -4.88
C ILE A 63 -4.86 -5.96 -5.06
N CYS A 64 -4.30 -6.43 -6.16
CA CYS A 64 -4.16 -7.85 -6.45
C CYS A 64 -2.68 -8.23 -6.56
N ARG A 65 -2.37 -9.48 -6.22
CA ARG A 65 -1.07 -10.07 -6.56
C ARG A 65 -1.03 -10.26 -8.08
N ALA A 66 0.08 -9.88 -8.68
CA ALA A 66 0.29 -10.03 -10.11
C ALA A 66 1.29 -11.16 -10.37
N ASP A 67 1.24 -11.72 -11.58
CA ASP A 67 2.25 -12.66 -12.05
C ASP A 67 3.54 -11.93 -12.42
N ASP A 68 4.55 -12.70 -12.81
CA ASP A 68 5.92 -12.18 -12.97
C ASP A 68 6.08 -11.21 -14.14
N SER A 69 5.07 -11.11 -15.02
CA SER A 69 5.18 -10.37 -16.28
C SER A 69 4.69 -8.92 -16.17
N GLU A 70 3.67 -8.66 -15.36
CA GLU A 70 3.02 -7.34 -15.29
C GLU A 70 2.90 -6.88 -13.83
N GLY A 71 3.21 -5.61 -13.55
CA GLY A 71 2.95 -4.97 -12.26
C GLY A 71 4.15 -4.53 -11.43
N PHE A 72 3.85 -3.86 -10.33
CA PHE A 72 4.82 -3.17 -9.48
C PHE A 72 5.60 -4.15 -8.61
N ILE A 73 6.93 -4.03 -8.63
CA ILE A 73 7.80 -4.83 -7.77
C ILE A 73 7.60 -4.42 -6.32
N VAL A 74 7.35 -5.42 -5.47
CA VAL A 74 7.24 -5.23 -4.03
C VAL A 74 8.63 -5.28 -3.40
N TRP A 75 9.03 -4.17 -2.81
CA TRP A 75 10.26 -4.05 -2.05
C TRP A 75 9.99 -4.28 -0.57
N LYS A 76 10.81 -5.14 0.05
CA LYS A 76 10.78 -5.34 1.51
C LYS A 76 11.63 -4.28 2.19
N ASP A 77 11.03 -3.56 3.12
CA ASP A 77 11.73 -2.72 4.09
C ASP A 77 11.71 -3.41 5.48
N LYS A 78 12.51 -2.93 6.43
CA LYS A 78 12.59 -3.46 7.80
C LYS A 78 11.22 -3.51 8.50
N ARG A 79 10.28 -2.63 8.14
CA ARG A 79 9.00 -2.43 8.85
C ARG A 79 7.76 -2.40 7.94
N CYS A 80 7.93 -2.46 6.63
CA CYS A 80 6.83 -2.32 5.67
C CYS A 80 7.15 -3.02 4.35
N ALA A 81 6.12 -3.25 3.54
CA ALA A 81 6.27 -3.50 2.11
C ALA A 81 6.00 -2.19 1.37
N ARG A 82 6.75 -1.92 0.30
CA ARG A 82 6.52 -0.75 -0.56
C ARG A 82 6.61 -1.10 -2.03
N PHE A 83 5.87 -0.38 -2.86
CA PHE A 83 5.88 -0.55 -4.31
C PHE A 83 5.53 0.78 -4.99
N SER A 84 6.05 0.96 -6.21
CA SER A 84 5.98 2.19 -7.02
C SER A 84 6.33 1.88 -8.46
#